data_AF-A0A6N7WJI5-F1
#
_entry.id   AF-A0A6N7WJI5-F1
#
_cell.length_a   1.000
_cell.length_b   1.000
_cell.length_c   1.000
_cell.angle_alpha   90.00
_cell.angle_beta   90.00
_cell.angle_gamma   90.00
#
_symmetry.space_group_name_H-M   'P 1'
#
loop_
_entity.id
_entity.type
_entity.pdbx_description
1 polymer ?
#
loop_
_entity_poly.entity_id
_entity_poly.type
_entity_poly.pdbx_seq_one_letter_code
_entity_poly.pdbx_strand_id
1 'polypeptide(L)'
;MIDIVSKVNNVMLEGAPLWDVIDACSVIDIEACFDPIFEPPLDFLEECRKRQEAAQSPFHTTIERKIGNTWYIVETECIGSEPLADKVKRLIFSDKGVAC
;
A
#
# COMPACT_ATOMS: atom_id res chain seq x y z
N MET A 1 -15.29 -29.53 20.98
CA MET A 1 -15.08 -28.08 20.90
C MET A 1 -15.31 -27.55 22.32
N ILE A 2 -14.24 -27.30 23.07
CA ILE A 2 -14.39 -26.67 24.38
C ILE A 2 -14.94 -25.27 24.10
N ASP A 3 -16.09 -24.94 24.67
CA ASP A 3 -16.70 -23.63 24.50
C ASP A 3 -15.77 -22.57 25.11
N ILE A 4 -15.10 -21.82 24.23
CA ILE A 4 -14.12 -20.77 24.56
C ILE A 4 -14.74 -19.74 25.51
N VAL A 5 -16.05 -19.50 25.36
CA VAL A 5 -16.83 -18.60 26.19
C VAL A 5 -16.89 -19.12 27.62
N SER A 6 -17.24 -20.40 27.81
CA SER A 6 -17.22 -21.04 29.13
C SER A 6 -15.84 -21.04 29.78
N LYS A 7 -14.76 -21.25 29.01
CA LYS A 7 -13.39 -21.23 29.54
C LYS A 7 -13.01 -19.83 30.05
N VAL A 8 -13.21 -18.79 29.24
CA VAL A 8 -12.89 -17.41 29.62
C VAL A 8 -13.77 -16.95 30.79
N ASN A 9 -15.06 -17.29 30.78
CA ASN A 9 -15.98 -16.95 31.86
C ASN A 9 -15.54 -17.55 33.20
N ASN A 10 -15.12 -18.81 33.23
CA ASN A 10 -14.66 -19.44 34.47
C ASN A 10 -13.37 -18.78 35.01
N VAL A 11 -12.38 -18.53 34.14
CA VAL A 11 -11.11 -17.87 34.55
C VAL A 11 -11.36 -16.46 35.10
N MET A 12 -12.31 -15.72 34.52
CA MET A 12 -12.74 -14.41 35.01
C MET A 12 -13.48 -14.50 36.36
N LEU A 13 -14.39 -15.47 36.51
CA LEU A 13 -15.16 -15.68 37.74
C LEU A 13 -14.29 -16.13 38.91
N GLU A 14 -13.23 -16.89 38.63
CA GLU A 14 -12.26 -17.36 39.62
C GLU A 14 -11.27 -16.26 40.06
N GLY A 15 -11.31 -15.08 39.44
CA GLY A 15 -10.42 -13.97 39.76
C GLY A 15 -8.95 -14.28 39.44
N ALA A 16 -8.71 -15.06 38.39
CA ALA A 16 -7.38 -15.50 38.01
C ALA A 16 -6.46 -14.32 37.65
N PRO A 17 -5.13 -14.49 37.80
CA PRO A 17 -4.15 -13.52 37.32
C PRO A 17 -4.34 -13.12 35.85
N LEU A 18 -4.01 -11.87 35.53
CA LEU A 18 -4.13 -11.32 34.18
C LEU A 18 -3.49 -12.19 33.09
N TRP A 19 -2.37 -12.85 33.39
CA TRP A 19 -1.68 -13.70 32.43
C TRP A 19 -2.52 -14.92 32.02
N ASP A 20 -3.20 -15.54 32.98
CA ASP A 20 -4.04 -16.72 32.75
C ASP A 20 -5.29 -16.36 31.93
N VAL A 21 -5.79 -15.14 32.11
CA VAL A 21 -6.86 -14.57 31.28
C VAL A 21 -6.37 -14.36 29.83
N ILE A 22 -5.17 -13.81 29.66
CA ILE A 22 -4.58 -13.60 28.33
C ILE A 22 -4.36 -14.95 27.62
N ASP A 23 -3.85 -15.95 28.33
CA ASP A 23 -3.68 -17.31 27.80
C ASP A 23 -5.01 -17.93 27.39
N ALA A 24 -6.06 -17.77 28.20
CA ALA A 24 -7.40 -18.26 27.88
C ALA A 24 -7.97 -17.62 26.60
N CYS A 25 -7.60 -16.36 26.33
CA CYS A 25 -7.99 -15.62 25.13
C CYS A 25 -7.06 -15.82 23.92
N SER A 26 -5.90 -16.48 24.08
CA SER A 26 -4.91 -16.65 22.99
C SER A 26 -5.43 -17.39 21.75
N VAL A 27 -6.52 -18.15 21.93
CA VAL A 27 -7.24 -18.88 20.89
C VAL A 27 -8.25 -18.03 20.11
N ILE A 28 -8.50 -16.79 20.55
CA ILE A 28 -9.33 -15.81 19.83
C ILE A 28 -8.45 -15.15 18.78
N ASP A 29 -8.67 -15.50 17.52
CA ASP A 29 -8.08 -14.78 16.41
C ASP A 29 -8.84 -13.47 16.18
N ILE A 30 -8.28 -12.37 16.68
CA ILE A 30 -8.84 -11.02 16.50
C ILE A 30 -8.59 -10.54 15.06
N GLU A 31 -7.57 -11.06 14.37
CA GLU A 31 -7.25 -10.69 12.99
C GLU A 31 -8.32 -11.19 12.02
N ALA A 32 -8.91 -12.36 12.29
CA ALA A 32 -10.06 -12.89 11.55
C ALA A 32 -11.31 -11.97 11.60
N CYS A 33 -11.43 -11.06 12.57
CA CYS A 33 -12.53 -10.08 12.60
C CYS A 33 -12.36 -8.94 11.59
N PHE A 34 -11.17 -8.77 11.03
CA PHE A 34 -10.87 -7.72 10.05
C PHE A 34 -10.97 -8.20 8.60
N ASP A 35 -11.34 -9.46 8.38
CA ASP A 35 -11.67 -9.94 7.04
C ASP A 35 -12.89 -9.16 6.53
N PRO A 36 -12.81 -8.58 5.32
CA PRO A 36 -13.94 -7.87 4.75
C PRO A 36 -15.17 -8.78 4.71
N ILE A 37 -16.28 -8.32 5.28
CA ILE A 37 -17.57 -9.03 5.22
C ILE A 37 -18.00 -9.25 3.75
N PHE A 38 -17.50 -8.41 2.85
CA PHE A 38 -17.71 -8.50 1.40
C PHE A 38 -16.40 -8.23 0.66
N GLU A 39 -16.19 -8.92 -0.45
CA GLU A 39 -15.12 -8.59 -1.38
C GLU A 39 -15.33 -7.15 -1.91
N PRO A 40 -14.32 -6.27 -1.79
CA PRO A 40 -14.41 -4.93 -2.35
C PRO A 40 -14.65 -4.98 -3.86
N PRO A 41 -15.39 -4.02 -4.44
CA PRO A 41 -15.53 -3.89 -5.88
C PRO A 41 -14.17 -3.87 -6.61
N LEU A 42 -14.11 -4.49 -7.79
CA LEU A 42 -12.85 -4.65 -8.53
C LEU A 42 -12.21 -3.30 -8.93
N ASP A 43 -13.04 -2.33 -9.30
CA ASP A 43 -12.65 -0.97 -9.64
C ASP A 43 -11.98 -0.24 -8.45
N PHE A 44 -12.47 -0.47 -7.23
CA PHE A 44 -11.84 0.04 -6.02
C PHE A 44 -10.46 -0.57 -5.80
N LEU A 45 -10.33 -1.90 -5.96
CA LEU A 45 -9.04 -2.59 -5.81
C LEU A 45 -8.01 -2.13 -6.85
N GLU A 46 -8.44 -1.92 -8.10
CA GLU A 46 -7.57 -1.39 -9.16
C GLU A 46 -7.08 0.03 -8.84
N GLU A 47 -7.96 0.90 -8.33
CA GLU A 47 -7.56 2.26 -7.91
C GLU A 47 -6.60 2.23 -6.72
N CYS A 48 -6.85 1.39 -5.73
CA CYS A 48 -5.93 1.19 -4.61
C CYS A 48 -4.55 0.73 -5.10
N ARG A 49 -4.50 -0.24 -6.02
CA ARG A 49 -3.24 -0.72 -6.62
C ARG A 49 -2.50 0.41 -7.34
N LYS A 50 -3.18 1.19 -8.18
CA LYS A 50 -2.56 2.34 -8.88
C LYS A 50 -1.99 3.35 -7.91
N ARG A 51 -2.73 3.70 -6.85
CA ARG A 51 -2.25 4.63 -5.82
C ARG A 51 -1.04 4.08 -5.08
N GLN A 52 -1.03 2.79 -4.76
CA GLN A 52 0.10 2.14 -4.11
C GLN A 52 1.34 2.10 -5.01
N GLU A 53 1.16 1.79 -6.30
CA GLU A 53 2.23 1.83 -7.30
C GLU A 53 2.77 3.26 -7.49
N ALA A 54 1.88 4.26 -7.53
CA ALA A 54 2.26 5.66 -7.60
C ALA A 54 3.00 6.11 -6.34
N ALA A 55 2.54 5.74 -5.14
CA ALA A 55 3.21 6.09 -3.88
C ALA A 55 4.59 5.44 -3.72
N GLN A 56 4.80 4.26 -4.31
CA GLN A 56 6.10 3.58 -4.31
C GLN A 56 7.01 4.03 -5.46
N SER A 57 6.46 4.73 -6.46
CA SER A 57 7.24 5.20 -7.59
C SER A 57 8.13 6.36 -7.16
N PRO A 58 9.47 6.23 -7.26
CA PRO A 58 10.38 7.35 -6.96
C PRO A 58 10.25 8.50 -7.99
N PHE A 59 9.44 8.31 -9.03
CA PHE A 59 9.20 9.27 -10.11
C PHE A 59 7.82 9.93 -10.02
N HIS A 60 6.99 9.56 -9.04
CA HIS A 60 5.72 10.22 -8.78
C HIS A 60 5.85 11.17 -7.58
N THR A 61 5.87 12.47 -7.84
CA THR A 61 5.97 13.49 -6.80
C THR A 61 5.32 14.79 -7.26
N THR A 62 4.96 15.63 -6.30
CA THR A 62 4.46 16.98 -6.55
C THR A 62 5.55 17.97 -6.16
N ILE A 63 6.04 18.75 -7.13
CA ILE A 63 7.09 19.74 -6.88
C ILE A 63 6.61 21.14 -7.25
N GLU A 64 7.07 22.13 -6.49
CA GLU A 64 6.94 23.52 -6.88
C GLU A 64 8.07 23.92 -7.82
N ARG A 65 7.72 24.45 -8.99
CA ARG A 65 8.71 24.86 -9.99
C ARG A 65 8.35 26.21 -10.58
N LYS A 66 9.35 27.10 -10.62
CA LYS A 66 9.23 28.36 -11.35
C LYS A 66 9.58 28.15 -12.83
N ILE A 67 8.64 28.44 -13.72
CA ILE A 67 8.81 28.41 -15.17
C ILE A 67 8.56 29.83 -15.69
N GLY A 68 9.60 30.49 -16.18
CA GLY A 68 9.56 31.94 -16.43
C GLY A 68 9.41 32.72 -15.11
N ASN A 69 8.38 33.58 -15.03
CA ASN A 69 8.08 34.37 -13.83
C ASN A 69 6.97 33.81 -12.94
N THR A 70 6.36 32.69 -13.34
CA THR A 70 5.21 32.10 -12.64
C THR A 70 5.62 30.82 -11.90
N TRP A 71 5.07 30.65 -10.71
CA TRP A 71 5.20 29.41 -9.93
C TRP A 71 4.11 28.42 -10.30
N TYR A 72 4.50 27.17 -10.49
CA TYR A 72 3.61 26.05 -10.80
C TYR A 72 3.79 24.96 -9.75
N ILE A 73 2.69 24.31 -9.39
CA ILE A 73 2.70 23.01 -8.74
C ILE A 73 2.67 21.99 -9.89
N VAL A 74 3.71 21.19 -9.99
CA VAL A 74 3.89 20.22 -11.07
C VAL A 74 3.82 18.83 -10.47
N GLU A 75 2.84 18.06 -10.89
CA GLU A 75 2.78 16.62 -10.63
C GLU A 75 3.62 15.90 -11.67
N THR A 76 4.60 15.13 -11.21
CA THR A 76 5.39 14.26 -12.07
C THR A 76 4.75 12.88 -12.07
N GLU A 77 4.54 12.33 -13.27
CA GLU A 77 4.07 10.96 -13.45
C GLU A 77 5.01 10.24 -14.40
N CYS A 78 5.38 9.00 -14.05
CA CYS A 78 6.15 8.16 -14.95
C CYS A 78 5.19 7.49 -15.95
N ILE A 79 5.00 8.12 -17.11
CA ILE A 79 4.11 7.61 -18.18
C ILE A 79 4.72 6.39 -18.94
N GLY A 80 5.95 5.97 -18.61
CA GLY A 80 6.64 4.90 -19.35
C GLY A 80 7.03 3.72 -18.46
N SER A 81 6.71 2.50 -18.92
CA SER A 81 7.29 1.25 -18.41
C SER A 81 8.68 0.94 -19.02
N GLU A 82 9.18 1.85 -19.85
CA GLU A 82 10.46 1.71 -20.54
C GLU A 82 11.62 1.81 -19.54
N PRO A 83 12.61 0.89 -19.57
CA PRO A 83 13.81 0.99 -18.77
C PRO A 83 14.55 2.32 -19.01
N LEU A 84 15.14 2.88 -17.95
CA LEU A 84 15.87 4.15 -18.02
C LEU A 84 16.94 4.16 -19.13
N ALA A 85 17.60 3.01 -19.36
CA ALA A 85 18.63 2.88 -20.40
C ALA A 85 18.09 3.17 -21.81
N ASP A 86 16.89 2.70 -22.14
CA ASP A 86 16.31 2.89 -23.47
C ASP A 86 15.75 4.30 -23.63
N LYS A 87 15.19 4.86 -22.55
CA LYS A 87 14.77 6.26 -22.49
C LYS A 87 15.95 7.23 -22.71
N VAL A 88 17.10 6.95 -22.10
CA VAL A 88 18.34 7.72 -22.27
C VAL A 88 18.87 7.61 -23.69
N LYS A 89 18.84 6.40 -24.30
CA LYS A 89 19.24 6.24 -25.70
C LYS A 89 18.42 7.13 -26.62
N ARG A 90 17.08 7.17 -26.49
CA ARG A 90 16.22 8.03 -27.32
C ARG A 90 16.43 9.53 -27.08
N LEU A 91 16.75 9.93 -25.85
CA LEU A 91 16.97 11.33 -25.48
C LEU A 91 18.33 11.87 -25.93
N ILE A 92 19.39 11.06 -25.83
CA ILE A 92 20.76 11.45 -26.20
C ILE A 92 20.99 11.21 -27.69
N PHE A 93 20.49 10.09 -28.21
CA PHE A 93 20.55 9.74 -29.62
C PHE A 93 19.15 9.91 -30.19
N SER A 94 18.86 11.13 -30.64
CA SER A 94 17.70 11.34 -31.51
C SER A 94 17.90 10.52 -32.79
N ASP A 95 16.87 9.82 -33.27
CA ASP A 95 16.83 9.10 -34.56
C ASP A 95 17.06 10.00 -35.79
N LYS A 96 17.46 11.26 -35.60
CA LYS A 96 18.06 12.07 -36.65
C LYS A 96 19.42 11.46 -36.97
N GLY A 97 19.39 10.56 -37.94
CA GLY A 97 20.47 9.74 -38.43
C GLY A 97 21.83 10.41 -38.32
N VAL A 98 22.77 9.66 -37.74
CA VAL A 98 24.20 9.88 -37.89
C VAL A 98 24.48 9.98 -39.39
N ALA A 99 24.56 11.20 -39.91
CA ALA A 99 25.21 11.46 -41.17
C ALA A 99 26.70 11.29 -40.90
N CYS A 100 27.21 10.10 -41.22
CA CYS A 100 28.64 9.84 -41.35
C CYS A 100 29.23 10.73 -42.46
#